data_AF-A0A951P5T8-F1
#
_entry.id   AF-A0A951P5T8-F1
#
_cell.length_a   1.000
_cell.length_b   1.000
_cell.length_c   1.000
_cell.angle_alpha   90.00
_cell.angle_beta   90.00
_cell.angle_gamma   90.00
#
_symmetry.space_group_name_H-M   'P 1'
#
loop_
_entity.id
_entity.type
_entity.pdbx_description
1 polymer ?
#
loop_
_entity_poly.entity_id
_entity_poly.type
_entity_poly.pdbx_seq_one_letter_code
_entity_poly.pdbx_strand_id
1 'polypeptide(L)' 'MTATDLSATAIRQAAAKATEQGLSISFRQNDTLNSPLDQSFDLILDAGASTCCPRTAEVLMCKPSRTC' A
#
# COMPACT_ATOMS: atom_id res chain seq x y z
N MET A 1 7.97 -2.48 7.44
CA MET A 1 6.70 -2.68 6.71
C MET A 1 6.22 -1.35 6.17
N THR A 2 5.62 -1.33 4.98
CA THR A 2 4.99 -0.14 4.40
C THR A 2 3.48 -0.36 4.31
N ALA A 3 2.69 0.63 4.73
CA ALA A 3 1.24 0.61 4.64
C ALA A 3 0.73 1.89 3.98
N THR A 4 -0.20 1.76 3.04
CA THR A 4 -0.71 2.90 2.28
C THR A 4 -2.23 2.93 2.28
N ASP A 5 -2.80 4.12 2.34
CA ASP A 5 -4.24 4.36 2.21
C ASP A 5 -4.49 5.70 1.50
N LEU A 6 -5.64 5.86 0.85
CA LEU A 6 -6.05 7.13 0.27
C LEU A 6 -6.41 8.17 1.35
N SER A 7 -6.91 7.70 2.49
CA SER A 7 -7.39 8.50 3.62
C SER A 7 -6.28 8.84 4.61
N ALA A 8 -5.98 10.14 4.73
CA ALA A 8 -5.09 10.66 5.77
C ALA A 8 -5.55 10.30 7.20
N THR A 9 -6.87 10.24 7.42
CA THR A 9 -7.44 9.91 8.73
C THR A 9 -7.18 8.45 9.09
N ALA A 10 -7.35 7.53 8.13
CA ALA A 10 -7.07 6.11 8.35
C ALA A 10 -5.59 5.90 8.70
N ILE A 11 -4.68 6.57 7.98
CA ILE A 11 -3.25 6.54 8.26
C ILE A 11 -2.91 7.04 9.67
N ARG A 12 -3.49 8.18 10.08
CA ARG A 12 -3.24 8.72 11.42
C ARG A 12 -3.69 7.75 12.52
N GLN A 13 -4.85 7.14 12.36
CA GLN A 13 -5.37 6.16 13.33
C GLN A 13 -4.52 4.89 13.37
N ALA A 14 -4.09 4.39 12.20
CA ALA A 14 -3.22 3.22 12.12
C ALA A 14 -1.84 3.50 12.71
N ALA A 15 -1.26 4.68 12.47
CA ALA A 15 0.02 5.09 13.01
C ALA A 15 -0.01 5.22 14.55
N ALA A 16 -1.09 5.78 15.11
CA ALA A 16 -1.28 5.84 16.55
C ALA A 16 -1.29 4.43 17.17
N LYS A 17 -2.10 3.51 16.61
CA LYS A 17 -2.17 2.12 17.06
C LYS A 17 -0.83 1.37 16.92
N ALA A 18 -0.12 1.58 15.81
CA ALA A 18 1.20 0.98 15.62
C ALA A 18 2.21 1.47 16.67
N THR A 19 2.17 2.77 16.99
CA THR A 19 3.03 3.36 18.02
C THR A 19 2.72 2.79 19.40
N GLU A 20 1.43 2.68 19.75
CA GLU A 20 0.98 2.05 21.01
C GLU A 20 1.46 0.59 21.15
N GLN A 21 1.59 -0.11 20.02
CA GLN A 21 2.06 -1.50 19.97
C GLN A 21 3.58 -1.64 19.80
N GLY A 22 4.33 -0.53 19.75
CA GLY A 22 5.78 -0.55 19.53
C GLY A 22 6.20 -1.05 18.13
N LEU A 23 5.29 -1.00 17.15
CA LEU A 23 5.53 -1.46 15.79
C LEU A 23 6.15 -0.35 14.93
N SER A 24 7.24 -0.67 14.23
CA SER A 24 7.85 0.23 13.25
C SER A 24 7.26 0.00 11.86
N ILE A 25 6.32 0.88 11.48
CA ILE A 25 5.62 0.84 10.19
C ILE A 25 5.75 2.21 9.51
N SER A 26 6.12 2.22 8.23
CA SER A 26 6.10 3.42 7.40
C SER A 26 4.72 3.56 6.77
N PHE A 27 3.95 4.56 7.20
CA PHE A 27 2.65 4.88 6.63
C PHE A 27 2.77 5.98 5.57
N ARG A 28 2.14 5.78 4.40
CA ARG A 28 2.15 6.76 3.31
C ARG A 28 0.74 6.96 2.76
N GLN A 29 0.27 8.20 2.73
CA GLN A 29 -0.97 8.52 2.03
C GLN A 29 -0.71 8.45 0.54
N ASN A 30 -1.43 7.60 -0.17
CA ASN A 30 -1.19 7.36 -1.59
C ASN A 30 -2.48 6.97 -2.30
N ASP A 31 -2.75 7.65 -3.41
CA ASP A 31 -3.71 7.18 -4.40
C ASP A 31 -2.99 6.22 -5.35
N THR A 32 -3.02 4.93 -5.04
CA THR A 32 -2.30 3.91 -5.83
C THR A 32 -2.83 3.77 -7.26
N LEU A 33 -4.01 4.30 -7.58
CA LEU A 33 -4.51 4.31 -8.96
C LEU A 33 -3.81 5.36 -9.82
N ASN A 34 -3.36 6.47 -9.22
CA ASN A 34 -2.74 7.60 -9.93
C ASN A 34 -1.24 7.77 -9.61
N SER A 35 -0.76 7.13 -8.55
CA SER A 35 0.62 7.17 -8.05
C SER A 35 1.05 5.74 -7.71
N PRO A 36 1.58 4.99 -8.69
CA PRO A 36 2.00 3.61 -8.49
C PRO A 36 3.11 3.50 -7.44
N LEU A 37 3.23 2.32 -6.85
CA LEU A 37 4.30 2.00 -5.91
C LEU A 37 5.48 1.43 -6.70
N ASP A 38 6.49 2.25 -6.95
CA ASP A 38 7.60 1.91 -7.86
C ASP A 38 8.68 1.02 -7.23
N GLN A 39 8.49 0.60 -5.99
CA GLN A 39 9.41 -0.24 -5.22
C GLN A 39 9.00 -1.72 -5.24
N SER A 40 9.96 -2.61 -5.03
CA SER A 40 9.71 -4.04 -4.88
C SER A 40 9.31 -4.38 -3.44
N PHE A 41 8.42 -5.35 -3.28
CA PHE A 41 7.93 -5.83 -1.99
C PHE A 41 8.04 -7.35 -1.94
N ASP A 42 8.48 -7.89 -0.81
CA ASP A 42 8.55 -9.35 -0.59
C ASP A 42 7.14 -9.98 -0.48
N LEU A 43 6.19 -9.21 0.06
CA LEU A 43 4.80 -9.60 0.24
C LEU A 43 3.89 -8.38 0.11
N ILE A 44 2.79 -8.57 -0.62
CA ILE A 44 1.74 -7.57 -0.81
C ILE A 44 0.45 -8.10 -0.18
N LEU A 45 -0.16 -7.28 0.68
CA LEU A 45 -1.47 -7.57 1.28
C LEU A 45 -2.49 -6.58 0.72
N ASP A 46 -3.52 -7.08 0.06
CA ASP A 46 -4.66 -6.29 -0.41
C ASP A 46 -5.93 -6.73 0.31
N ALA A 47 -6.47 -5.83 1.14
CA ALA A 47 -7.68 -6.07 1.94
C ALA A 47 -8.97 -5.64 1.21
N GLY A 48 -9.05 -5.90 -0.10
CA GLY A 48 -10.25 -5.67 -0.91
C GLY A 48 -10.27 -4.35 -1.69
N ALA A 49 -9.14 -3.64 -1.77
CA ALA A 49 -9.01 -2.48 -2.65
C ALA A 49 -9.12 -2.88 -4.12
N SER A 50 -8.61 -4.06 -4.52
CA SER A 50 -8.85 -4.63 -5.86
C SER A 50 -10.31 -5.01 -6.12
N THR A 51 -11.04 -5.50 -5.11
CA THR A 51 -12.46 -5.85 -5.26
C THR A 51 -13.30 -4.61 -5.55
N CYS A 52 -13.04 -3.49 -4.85
CA CYS A 52 -13.70 -2.22 -5.11
C CYS A 52 -13.21 -1.56 -6.41
N CYS A 53 -11.92 -1.70 -6.72
CA CYS A 53 -11.24 -1.08 -7.85
C CYS A 53 -10.34 -2.10 -8.55
N PRO A 54 -10.80 -2.80 -9.60
CA PRO A 54 -10.04 -3.85 -10.28
C PRO A 54 -8.69 -3.37 -10.83
N ARG A 55 -8.60 -2.09 -11.20
CA ARG A 55 -7.35 -1.46 -11.66
C ARG A 55 -6.27 -1.39 -10.57
N THR A 56 -6.65 -1.45 -9.29
CA THR A 56 -5.69 -1.50 -8.19
C THR A 56 -4.86 -2.78 -8.24
N ALA A 57 -5.47 -3.93 -8.56
CA ALA A 57 -4.74 -5.19 -8.74
C ALA A 57 -3.75 -5.10 -9.91
N GLU A 58 -4.13 -4.44 -11.00
CA GLU A 58 -3.24 -4.22 -12.14
C GLU A 58 -2.00 -3.41 -11.71
N VAL A 59 -2.17 -2.32 -10.96
CA VAL A 59 -1.04 -1.51 -10.46
C VAL A 59 -0.17 -2.26 -9.46
N LEU A 60 -0.76 -3.06 -8.56
CA LEU A 60 0.00 -3.88 -7.60
C LEU A 60 0.75 -5.05 -8.26
N MET A 61 0.25 -5.55 -9.39
CA MET A 61 0.85 -6.67 -10.12
C MET A 61 1.78 -6.23 -11.27
N CYS A 62 1.79 -4.95 -11.64
CA CYS A 62 2.57 -4.46 -12.79
C CYS A 62 4.00 -4.05 -12.40
N LYS A 63 4.87 -5.05 -12.24
CA LYS A 63 6.18 -5.12 -12.92
C LYS A 63 6.58 -6.58 -13.16
N PRO A 64 6.41 -7.14 -14.37
CA PRO A 64 7.37 -8.13 -14.81
C PRO A 64 8.72 -7.40 -14.94
N SER A 65 9.73 -7.89 -14.23
CA SER A 65 11.12 -7.52 -14.50
C SER A 65 11.35 -7.70 -16.00
N ARG A 66 11.51 -6.59 -16.74
CA ARG A 66 12.06 -6.68 -18.09
C ARG A 66 13.53 -7.01 -17.92
N THR A 67 13.83 -8.30 -17.95
CA THR A 67 15.15 -8.83 -18.28
C THR A 67 14.91 -9.85 -19.39
N CYS A 68 15.08 -9.39 -20.62
CA CYS A 68 15.49 -10.14 -21.79
C CYS A 68 16.55 -9.27 -22.47
#